data_AF-A0A4Q3UV76-F1
#
_entry.id   AF-A0A4Q3UV76-F1
#
_cell.length_a   1.000
_cell.length_b   1.000
_cell.length_c   1.000
_cell.angle_alpha   90.00
_cell.angle_beta   90.00
_cell.angle_gamma   90.00
#
_symmetry.space_group_name_H-M   'P 1'
#
loop_
_entity.id
_entity.type
_entity.pdbx_description
1 polymer ?
#
loop_
_entity_poly.entity_id
_entity_poly.type
_entity_poly.pdbx_seq_one_letter_code
_entity_poly.pdbx_strand_id
1 'polypeptide(L)'
;FFLFMMVLGIYVSDVRIGNSPFVLTRNEINAPIFNQANYLNFIQDGMGLNVLLRNYWMVIHPPVLFLGFASTLIPFAYAFAGIRTRNYGGWIKPLMPWALFGACVLGAGIMMGGKWAYESLSFGGYWAWDPVENASLVPWLILIAGIHTMLIYKATGRSLRASFLFSFLSFSFVLYSTFLTRTGILGDASVHAFTEAGSAINIMIKIFLFSFTGLGLFLFFRHYKNIPAIHTEEATNSREFWMFIGSIVFFLSAIFIITITSIPVYNKIPVLKDMIVKFYGGPMAMPEDPEFLYNKVMVLVGFILGMLTAIAQYFKYKKSDGKTVLKNIAPPTLIAALLTTLIAIVYPFTFYKHGAGFLIAIYMAFFAAVYAVVANAMYIFTAQKGRIKLAGGSIAHAGFALMIAGMLISSSNK
;
A
#
# COMPACT_ATOMS: atom_id res chain seq x y z
N PHE A 1 -13.00 -14.59 -19.57
CA PHE A 1 -12.13 -14.47 -20.77
C PHE A 1 -10.65 -14.35 -20.40
N PHE A 2 -10.22 -13.34 -19.65
CA PHE A 2 -8.79 -13.12 -19.36
C PHE A 2 -8.11 -14.19 -18.49
N LEU A 3 -8.70 -14.55 -17.35
CA LEU A 3 -8.17 -15.62 -16.49
C LEU A 3 -8.04 -16.94 -17.25
N PHE A 4 -9.01 -17.21 -18.12
CA PHE A 4 -8.97 -18.35 -19.04
C PHE A 4 -7.81 -18.25 -20.03
N MET A 5 -7.55 -17.06 -20.61
CA MET A 5 -6.37 -16.80 -21.47
C MET A 5 -5.03 -16.95 -20.73
N MET A 6 -4.97 -16.74 -19.41
CA MET A 6 -3.75 -16.95 -18.63
C MET A 6 -3.42 -18.43 -18.39
N VAL A 7 -4.40 -19.32 -18.38
CA VAL A 7 -4.22 -20.77 -18.12
C VAL A 7 -4.42 -21.64 -19.37
N LEU A 8 -4.76 -21.03 -20.50
CA LEU A 8 -5.04 -21.72 -21.76
C LEU A 8 -3.84 -22.51 -22.28
N GLY A 9 -2.64 -21.92 -22.21
CA GLY A 9 -1.41 -22.59 -22.63
C GLY A 9 -1.39 -22.98 -24.11
N ILE A 10 -2.08 -22.22 -24.97
CA ILE A 10 -2.17 -22.49 -26.41
C ILE A 10 -1.05 -21.77 -27.15
N TYR A 11 -0.57 -22.38 -28.23
CA TYR A 11 0.35 -21.72 -29.16
C TYR A 11 -0.43 -21.21 -30.36
N VAL A 12 -0.27 -19.92 -30.67
CA VAL A 12 -0.74 -19.30 -31.91
C VAL A 12 0.51 -18.95 -32.71
N SER A 13 0.80 -19.77 -33.73
CA SER A 13 2.11 -19.79 -34.39
C SER A 13 3.23 -19.99 -33.34
N ASP A 14 4.25 -19.14 -33.31
CA ASP A 14 5.36 -19.22 -32.35
C ASP A 14 5.05 -18.51 -31.01
N VAL A 15 3.85 -17.95 -30.84
CA VAL A 15 3.49 -17.18 -29.65
C VAL A 15 2.61 -18.00 -28.73
N ARG A 16 3.12 -18.26 -27.52
CA ARG A 16 2.37 -18.92 -26.45
C ARG A 16 1.44 -17.94 -25.74
N ILE A 17 0.15 -18.29 -25.64
CA ILE A 17 -0.87 -17.55 -24.89
C ILE A 17 -1.22 -18.32 -23.61
N GLY A 18 -0.85 -17.75 -22.47
CA GLY A 18 -1.03 -18.35 -21.15
C GLY A 18 -0.05 -19.48 -20.85
N ASN A 19 -0.10 -19.99 -19.62
CA ASN A 19 0.68 -21.13 -19.16
C ASN A 19 -0.27 -22.20 -18.66
N SER A 20 -0.37 -23.32 -19.38
CA SER A 20 -1.16 -24.46 -18.92
C SER A 20 -0.41 -25.13 -17.77
N PRO A 21 -1.06 -25.37 -16.61
CA PRO A 21 -0.44 -26.04 -15.48
C PRO A 21 -0.18 -27.54 -15.75
N PHE A 22 -0.67 -28.06 -16.87
CA PHE A 22 -0.54 -29.46 -17.27
C PHE A 22 0.55 -29.70 -18.31
N VAL A 23 1.32 -28.67 -18.70
CA VAL A 23 2.44 -28.87 -19.62
C VAL A 23 3.58 -29.61 -18.91
N LEU A 24 4.09 -30.64 -19.56
CA LEU A 24 5.24 -31.39 -19.07
C LEU A 24 6.50 -30.55 -19.14
N THR A 25 7.32 -30.57 -18.09
CA THR A 25 8.60 -29.85 -18.01
C THR A 25 9.52 -30.12 -19.21
N ARG A 26 9.52 -31.36 -19.73
CA ARG A 26 10.32 -31.75 -20.91
C ARG A 26 9.95 -30.99 -22.19
N ASN A 27 8.73 -30.45 -22.25
CA ASN A 27 8.25 -29.65 -23.38
C ASN A 27 8.55 -28.15 -23.21
N GLU A 28 9.00 -27.74 -22.01
CA GLU A 28 9.23 -26.33 -21.64
C GLU A 28 10.72 -26.01 -21.50
N ILE A 29 11.48 -26.97 -20.98
CA ILE A 29 12.90 -26.80 -20.70
C ILE A 29 13.67 -27.65 -21.70
N ASN A 30 14.46 -27.00 -22.54
CA ASN A 30 15.39 -27.69 -23.42
C ASN A 30 16.64 -28.10 -22.62
N ALA A 31 16.59 -29.29 -22.01
CA ALA A 31 17.70 -29.85 -21.25
C ALA A 31 18.18 -31.16 -21.89
N PRO A 32 19.50 -31.41 -21.99
CA PRO A 32 20.07 -32.61 -22.61
C PRO A 32 19.50 -33.94 -22.05
N ILE A 33 19.09 -33.95 -20.78
CA ILE A 33 18.48 -35.11 -20.13
C ILE A 33 17.18 -35.57 -20.81
N PHE A 34 16.40 -34.66 -21.37
CA PHE A 34 15.13 -34.99 -22.05
C PHE A 34 15.33 -35.58 -23.45
N ASN A 35 16.54 -35.57 -23.99
CA ASN A 35 16.88 -36.23 -25.25
C ASN A 35 17.07 -37.75 -25.09
N GLN A 36 17.13 -38.26 -23.85
CA GLN A 36 17.30 -39.67 -23.55
C GLN A 36 15.93 -40.32 -23.28
N ALA A 37 15.61 -41.43 -23.96
CA ALA A 37 14.31 -42.11 -23.79
C ALA A 37 14.06 -42.62 -22.36
N ASN A 38 15.13 -42.91 -21.62
CA ASN A 38 15.12 -43.39 -20.24
C ASN A 38 15.26 -42.26 -19.20
N TYR A 39 14.95 -41.00 -19.54
CA TYR A 39 15.11 -39.85 -18.63
C TYR A 39 14.41 -40.01 -17.27
N LEU A 40 13.29 -40.74 -17.22
CA LEU A 40 12.54 -41.04 -15.99
C LEU A 40 13.30 -41.95 -15.01
N ASN A 41 14.29 -42.72 -15.49
CA ASN A 41 15.15 -43.51 -14.60
C ASN A 41 16.13 -42.62 -13.82
N PHE A 42 16.43 -41.42 -14.33
CA PHE A 42 17.32 -40.44 -13.70
C PHE A 42 16.56 -39.40 -12.86
N ILE A 43 15.30 -39.12 -13.20
CA ILE A 43 14.42 -38.19 -12.48
C ILE A 43 13.20 -38.97 -11.99
N GLN A 44 13.36 -39.65 -10.85
CA GLN A 44 12.28 -40.41 -10.22
C GLN A 44 11.26 -39.50 -9.53
N ASP A 45 11.74 -38.41 -8.92
CA ASP A 45 10.93 -37.38 -8.28
C ASP A 45 11.50 -35.98 -8.58
N GLY A 46 10.63 -34.97 -8.58
CA GLY A 46 11.06 -33.57 -8.61
C GLY A 46 11.65 -33.15 -7.27
N MET A 47 12.52 -32.14 -7.26
CA MET A 47 13.12 -31.60 -6.02
C MET A 47 12.09 -30.97 -5.03
N GLY A 48 10.82 -30.93 -5.41
CA GLY A 48 9.76 -30.26 -4.65
C GLY A 48 9.92 -28.74 -4.67
N LEU A 49 9.15 -28.07 -3.81
CA LEU A 49 9.30 -26.63 -3.60
C LEU A 49 10.58 -26.33 -2.81
N ASN A 50 11.20 -25.18 -3.10
CA ASN A 50 12.24 -24.62 -2.25
C ASN A 50 11.76 -24.57 -0.79
N VAL A 51 12.65 -24.90 0.16
CA VAL A 51 12.31 -24.95 1.59
C VAL A 51 11.68 -23.65 2.10
N LEU A 52 12.13 -22.50 1.58
CA LEU A 52 11.58 -21.18 1.91
C LEU A 52 10.10 -21.01 1.50
N LEU A 53 9.66 -21.77 0.50
CA LEU A 53 8.28 -21.77 0.00
C LEU A 53 7.39 -22.78 0.75
N ARG A 54 7.96 -23.67 1.56
CA ARG A 54 7.22 -24.65 2.39
C ARG A 54 6.80 -24.03 3.73
N ASN A 55 6.11 -22.89 3.69
CA ASN A 55 5.61 -22.18 4.87
C ASN A 55 4.08 -22.02 4.80
N TYR A 56 3.38 -22.14 5.94
CA TYR A 56 1.93 -21.94 6.01
C TYR A 56 1.50 -20.57 5.47
N TRP A 57 2.25 -19.51 5.78
CA TRP A 57 1.96 -18.16 5.30
C TRP A 57 2.01 -18.07 3.77
N MET A 58 2.91 -18.82 3.08
CA MET A 58 2.95 -18.88 1.61
C MET A 58 1.67 -19.42 0.99
N VAL A 59 0.94 -20.27 1.70
CA VAL A 59 -0.31 -20.86 1.21
C VAL A 59 -1.46 -19.86 1.33
N ILE A 60 -1.53 -19.14 2.45
CA ILE A 60 -2.71 -18.32 2.77
C ILE A 60 -2.58 -16.85 2.33
N HIS A 61 -1.38 -16.27 2.33
CA HIS A 61 -1.23 -14.85 2.05
C HIS A 61 -1.53 -14.49 0.57
N PRO A 62 -1.11 -15.27 -0.46
CA PRO A 62 -1.36 -14.87 -1.83
C PRO A 62 -2.85 -14.83 -2.17
N PRO A 63 -3.69 -15.83 -1.82
CA PRO A 63 -5.13 -15.74 -2.03
C PRO A 63 -5.77 -14.51 -1.37
N VAL A 64 -5.38 -14.18 -0.13
CA VAL A 64 -5.90 -13.00 0.59
C VAL A 64 -5.43 -11.70 -0.09
N LEU A 65 -4.16 -11.60 -0.46
CA LEU A 65 -3.60 -10.45 -1.15
C LEU A 65 -4.29 -10.24 -2.51
N PHE A 66 -4.47 -11.30 -3.30
CA PHE A 66 -5.14 -11.23 -4.60
C PHE A 66 -6.62 -10.91 -4.48
N LEU A 67 -7.32 -11.39 -3.44
CA LEU A 67 -8.68 -10.96 -3.14
C LEU A 67 -8.72 -9.45 -2.83
N GLY A 68 -7.75 -8.97 -2.06
CA GLY A 68 -7.54 -7.54 -1.81
C GLY A 68 -7.34 -6.75 -3.11
N PHE A 69 -6.42 -7.18 -3.98
CA PHE A 69 -6.19 -6.58 -5.30
C PHE A 69 -7.47 -6.55 -6.14
N ALA A 70 -8.16 -7.68 -6.25
CA ALA A 70 -9.39 -7.80 -7.04
C ALA A 70 -10.49 -6.87 -6.51
N SER A 71 -10.60 -6.72 -5.19
CA SER A 71 -11.62 -5.85 -4.58
C SER A 71 -11.45 -4.37 -4.93
N THR A 72 -10.23 -3.91 -5.27
CA THR A 72 -9.98 -2.50 -5.69
C THR A 72 -10.62 -2.15 -7.03
N LEU A 73 -10.98 -3.16 -7.85
CA LEU A 73 -11.78 -2.96 -9.06
C LEU A 73 -13.17 -2.39 -8.76
N ILE A 74 -13.73 -2.68 -7.58
CA ILE A 74 -15.07 -2.23 -7.20
C ILE A 74 -15.10 -0.69 -7.05
N PRO A 75 -14.21 -0.04 -6.24
CA PRO A 75 -14.04 1.41 -6.27
C PRO A 75 -13.84 2.00 -7.67
N PHE A 76 -12.98 1.39 -8.48
CA PHE A 76 -12.75 1.84 -9.86
C PHE A 76 -14.04 1.84 -10.69
N ALA A 77 -14.80 0.74 -10.65
CA ALA A 77 -16.03 0.58 -11.42
C ALA A 77 -17.13 1.55 -10.97
N TYR A 78 -17.29 1.77 -9.66
CA TYR A 78 -18.24 2.74 -9.12
C TYR A 78 -17.87 4.18 -9.50
N ALA A 79 -16.59 4.54 -9.41
CA ALA A 79 -16.08 5.85 -9.85
C ALA A 79 -16.29 6.04 -11.36
N PHE A 80 -16.00 5.02 -12.16
CA PHE A 80 -16.24 5.04 -13.60
C PHE A 80 -17.72 5.24 -13.93
N ALA A 81 -18.61 4.45 -13.31
CA ALA A 81 -20.05 4.53 -13.50
C ALA A 81 -20.62 5.88 -13.03
N GLY A 82 -20.11 6.43 -11.92
CA GLY A 82 -20.53 7.73 -11.40
C GLY A 82 -20.26 8.88 -12.37
N ILE A 83 -19.11 8.85 -13.07
CA ILE A 83 -18.81 9.83 -14.13
C ILE A 83 -19.70 9.58 -15.36
N ARG A 84 -19.82 8.33 -15.82
CA ARG A 84 -20.56 8.00 -17.05
C ARG A 84 -22.05 8.29 -16.95
N THR A 85 -22.66 8.02 -15.81
CA THR A 85 -24.08 8.30 -15.54
C THR A 85 -24.31 9.75 -15.11
N ARG A 86 -23.24 10.54 -14.94
CA ARG A 86 -23.25 11.89 -14.35
C ARG A 86 -23.84 11.95 -12.93
N ASN A 87 -24.01 10.80 -12.28
CA ASN A 87 -24.34 10.72 -10.87
C ASN A 87 -23.04 10.79 -10.04
N TYR A 88 -22.47 12.00 -9.95
CA TYR A 88 -21.12 12.18 -9.41
C TYR A 88 -20.98 11.80 -7.93
N GLY A 89 -22.05 11.83 -7.13
CA GLY A 89 -21.99 11.58 -5.69
C GLY A 89 -22.64 10.27 -5.23
N GLY A 90 -23.64 9.78 -5.97
CA GLY A 90 -24.50 8.68 -5.53
C GLY A 90 -23.79 7.33 -5.37
N TRP A 91 -22.63 7.15 -6.00
CA TRP A 91 -21.84 5.92 -5.91
C TRP A 91 -21.10 5.75 -4.56
N ILE A 92 -20.89 6.83 -3.80
CA ILE A 92 -20.07 6.80 -2.59
C ILE A 92 -20.70 5.93 -1.49
N LYS A 93 -22.01 6.12 -1.24
CA LYS A 93 -22.73 5.39 -0.18
C LYS A 93 -22.72 3.86 -0.39
N PRO A 94 -23.11 3.32 -1.57
CA PRO A 94 -23.06 1.88 -1.82
C PRO A 94 -21.64 1.33 -1.92
N LEU A 95 -20.64 2.16 -2.27
CA LEU A 95 -19.24 1.72 -2.34
C LEU A 95 -18.60 1.52 -0.95
N MET A 96 -18.97 2.32 0.05
CA MET A 96 -18.25 2.34 1.35
C MET A 96 -17.97 0.96 1.97
N PRO A 97 -18.92 0.01 2.05
CA PRO A 97 -18.65 -1.32 2.58
C PRO A 97 -17.58 -2.08 1.79
N TRP A 98 -17.59 -1.94 0.46
CA TRP A 98 -16.60 -2.58 -0.43
C TRP A 98 -15.22 -1.95 -0.33
N ALA A 99 -15.13 -0.62 -0.20
CA ALA A 99 -13.86 0.05 0.02
C ALA A 99 -13.23 -0.38 1.36
N LEU A 100 -14.03 -0.47 2.43
CA LEU A 100 -13.57 -0.96 3.74
C LEU A 100 -13.18 -2.44 3.71
N PHE A 101 -13.97 -3.28 3.03
CA PHE A 101 -13.64 -4.69 2.80
C PHE A 101 -12.30 -4.81 2.08
N GLY A 102 -12.13 -4.09 0.97
CA GLY A 102 -10.89 -4.13 0.20
C GLY A 102 -9.68 -3.65 0.98
N ALA A 103 -9.81 -2.57 1.75
CA ALA A 103 -8.73 -2.08 2.62
C ALA A 103 -8.37 -3.08 3.73
N CYS A 104 -9.36 -3.75 4.33
CA CYS A 104 -9.14 -4.76 5.35
C CYS A 104 -8.44 -5.99 4.78
N VAL A 105 -8.97 -6.57 3.70
CA VAL A 105 -8.44 -7.79 3.07
C VAL A 105 -7.05 -7.54 2.49
N LEU A 106 -6.86 -6.43 1.77
CA LEU A 106 -5.55 -6.08 1.22
C LEU A 106 -4.52 -5.82 2.34
N GLY A 107 -4.91 -5.08 3.38
CA GLY A 107 -4.05 -4.86 4.54
C GLY A 107 -3.66 -6.16 5.24
N ALA A 108 -4.61 -7.08 5.43
CA ALA A 108 -4.35 -8.39 6.01
C ALA A 108 -3.38 -9.21 5.13
N GLY A 109 -3.58 -9.22 3.80
CA GLY A 109 -2.67 -9.89 2.87
C GLY A 109 -1.23 -9.35 2.95
N ILE A 110 -1.07 -8.03 3.03
CA ILE A 110 0.24 -7.37 3.20
C ILE A 110 0.88 -7.78 4.54
N MET A 111 0.12 -7.77 5.64
CA MET A 111 0.62 -8.17 6.97
C MET A 111 1.05 -9.65 7.00
N MET A 112 0.26 -10.53 6.37
CA MET A 112 0.61 -11.96 6.26
C MET A 112 1.87 -12.17 5.41
N GLY A 113 2.02 -11.42 4.31
CA GLY A 113 3.23 -11.43 3.49
C GLY A 113 4.46 -10.98 4.27
N GLY A 114 4.37 -9.86 4.99
CA GLY A 114 5.46 -9.39 5.84
C GLY A 114 5.83 -10.38 6.96
N LYS A 115 4.85 -11.10 7.52
CA LYS A 115 5.11 -12.16 8.50
C LYS A 115 5.83 -13.36 7.89
N TRP A 116 5.44 -13.78 6.69
CA TRP A 116 6.15 -14.83 5.95
C TRP A 116 7.61 -14.44 5.70
N ALA A 117 7.83 -13.21 5.21
CA ALA A 117 9.15 -12.71 4.88
C ALA A 117 10.03 -12.61 6.15
N TYR A 118 9.47 -12.15 7.27
CA TYR A 118 10.14 -12.16 8.57
C TYR A 118 10.61 -13.56 8.99
N GLU A 119 9.76 -14.58 8.87
CA GLU A 119 10.10 -15.96 9.27
C GLU A 119 11.09 -16.63 8.31
N SER A 120 10.97 -16.36 7.00
CA SER A 120 11.68 -17.13 5.98
C SER A 120 12.98 -16.47 5.54
N LEU A 121 13.05 -15.14 5.57
CA LEU A 121 14.19 -14.36 5.07
C LEU A 121 14.97 -13.66 6.18
N SER A 122 14.51 -13.75 7.44
CA SER A 122 15.21 -13.23 8.62
C SER A 122 15.73 -11.82 8.44
N PHE A 123 14.88 -10.90 7.97
CA PHE A 123 15.22 -9.52 7.65
C PHE A 123 15.86 -8.71 8.78
N GLY A 124 15.99 -9.27 9.98
CA GLY A 124 16.46 -8.54 11.14
C GLY A 124 15.64 -7.28 11.34
N GLY A 125 14.37 -7.24 10.91
CA GLY A 125 13.63 -6.07 10.43
C GLY A 125 12.12 -6.32 10.56
N TYR A 126 11.28 -5.32 10.84
CA TYR A 126 9.83 -5.52 10.63
C TYR A 126 9.49 -5.44 9.14
N TRP A 127 10.17 -4.56 8.39
CA TRP A 127 9.96 -4.34 6.96
C TRP A 127 11.29 -4.03 6.29
N ALA A 128 11.70 -4.81 5.28
CA ALA A 128 12.98 -4.65 4.58
C ALA A 128 12.89 -3.79 3.31
N TRP A 129 11.72 -3.21 3.04
CA TRP A 129 11.46 -2.40 1.84
C TRP A 129 11.74 -3.11 0.52
N ASP A 130 11.50 -4.43 0.47
CA ASP A 130 11.64 -5.19 -0.76
C ASP A 130 10.68 -4.64 -1.86
N PRO A 131 11.14 -4.50 -3.11
CA PRO A 131 10.32 -3.90 -4.18
C PRO A 131 8.96 -4.57 -4.42
N VAL A 132 8.84 -5.88 -4.25
CA VAL A 132 7.57 -6.61 -4.45
C VAL A 132 6.60 -6.30 -3.31
N GLU A 133 7.08 -6.29 -2.06
CA GLU A 133 6.29 -5.90 -0.90
C GLU A 133 5.82 -4.44 -1.01
N ASN A 134 6.72 -3.53 -1.37
CA ASN A 134 6.43 -2.11 -1.59
C ASN A 134 5.36 -1.91 -2.68
N ALA A 135 5.46 -2.64 -3.78
CA ALA A 135 4.48 -2.58 -4.87
C ALA A 135 3.07 -2.98 -4.40
N SER A 136 2.95 -3.86 -3.40
CA SER A 136 1.65 -4.24 -2.81
C SER A 136 1.11 -3.22 -1.80
N LEU A 137 2.00 -2.50 -1.09
CA LEU A 137 1.63 -1.49 -0.09
C LEU A 137 1.05 -0.21 -0.71
N VAL A 138 1.59 0.23 -1.84
CA VAL A 138 1.19 1.47 -2.54
C VAL A 138 -0.33 1.54 -2.83
N PRO A 139 -0.97 0.56 -3.49
CA PRO A 139 -2.41 0.63 -3.75
C PRO A 139 -3.26 0.67 -2.48
N TRP A 140 -2.79 0.07 -1.37
CA TRP A 140 -3.45 0.13 -0.07
C TRP A 140 -3.43 1.54 0.51
N LEU A 141 -2.28 2.22 0.51
CA LEU A 141 -2.17 3.61 0.98
C LEU A 141 -3.10 4.55 0.19
N ILE A 142 -3.17 4.37 -1.13
CA ILE A 142 -4.09 5.12 -2.00
C ILE A 142 -5.55 4.82 -1.66
N LEU A 143 -5.90 3.56 -1.39
CA LEU A 143 -7.25 3.17 -0.99
C LEU A 143 -7.66 3.80 0.35
N ILE A 144 -6.74 3.83 1.33
CA ILE A 144 -6.97 4.48 2.63
C ILE A 144 -7.22 5.99 2.43
N ALA A 145 -6.44 6.67 1.60
CA ALA A 145 -6.69 8.07 1.22
C ALA A 145 -8.07 8.25 0.55
N GLY A 146 -8.44 7.32 -0.33
CA GLY A 146 -9.77 7.22 -0.93
C GLY A 146 -10.88 7.13 0.10
N ILE A 147 -10.80 6.21 1.06
CA ILE A 147 -11.80 6.02 2.11
C ILE A 147 -12.00 7.30 2.93
N HIS A 148 -10.91 7.97 3.31
CA HIS A 148 -10.98 9.21 4.09
C HIS A 148 -11.65 10.34 3.31
N THR A 149 -11.31 10.51 2.03
CA THR A 149 -11.96 11.52 1.18
C THR A 149 -13.44 11.21 0.91
N MET A 150 -13.82 9.93 0.79
CA MET A 150 -15.22 9.52 0.70
C MET A 150 -16.01 9.81 1.99
N LEU A 151 -15.38 9.62 3.15
CA LEU A 151 -15.98 9.98 4.44
C LEU A 151 -16.17 11.49 4.58
N ILE A 152 -15.20 12.30 4.13
CA ILE A 152 -15.34 13.76 4.05
C ILE A 152 -16.53 14.12 3.17
N TYR A 153 -16.62 13.54 1.97
CA TYR A 153 -17.73 13.80 1.05
C TYR A 153 -19.10 13.48 1.67
N LYS A 154 -19.22 12.34 2.36
CA LYS A 154 -20.45 11.97 3.06
C LYS A 154 -20.83 12.96 4.17
N ALA A 155 -19.86 13.60 4.82
CA ALA A 155 -20.10 14.49 5.95
C ALA A 155 -20.35 15.94 5.54
N THR A 156 -19.64 16.44 4.51
CA THR A 156 -19.62 17.87 4.16
C THR A 156 -19.79 18.15 2.67
N GLY A 157 -19.83 17.13 1.82
CA GLY A 157 -19.88 17.28 0.36
C GLY A 157 -18.55 17.68 -0.29
N ARG A 158 -17.47 17.78 0.50
CA ARG A 158 -16.12 18.14 0.01
C ARG A 158 -15.33 16.91 -0.46
N SER A 159 -14.16 17.14 -1.06
CA SER A 159 -13.21 16.08 -1.48
C SER A 159 -13.72 15.05 -2.50
N LEU A 160 -14.81 15.33 -3.22
CA LEU A 160 -15.36 14.41 -4.22
C LEU A 160 -14.37 14.12 -5.36
N ARG A 161 -13.69 15.15 -5.87
CA ARG A 161 -12.67 14.99 -6.92
C ARG A 161 -11.53 14.09 -6.48
N ALA A 162 -11.06 14.23 -5.24
CA ALA A 162 -10.04 13.36 -4.67
C ALA A 162 -10.55 11.92 -4.51
N SER A 163 -11.81 11.73 -4.12
CA SER A 163 -12.44 10.40 -4.02
C SER A 163 -12.44 9.68 -5.37
N PHE A 164 -12.76 10.38 -6.46
CA PHE A 164 -12.65 9.83 -7.82
C PHE A 164 -11.19 9.46 -8.16
N LEU A 165 -10.27 10.39 -7.97
CA LEU A 165 -8.86 10.20 -8.30
C LEU A 165 -8.27 8.98 -7.57
N PHE A 166 -8.45 8.88 -6.25
CA PHE A 166 -7.92 7.77 -5.46
C PHE A 166 -8.59 6.44 -5.79
N SER A 167 -9.88 6.43 -6.16
CA SER A 167 -10.54 5.20 -6.63
C SER A 167 -9.94 4.67 -7.93
N PHE A 168 -9.60 5.57 -8.86
CA PHE A 168 -8.91 5.16 -10.10
C PHE A 168 -7.47 4.75 -9.83
N LEU A 169 -6.71 5.55 -9.08
CA LEU A 169 -5.30 5.28 -8.82
C LEU A 169 -5.07 4.00 -8.02
N SER A 170 -5.93 3.66 -7.06
CA SER A 170 -5.76 2.43 -6.27
C SER A 170 -5.75 1.18 -7.18
N PHE A 171 -6.72 1.06 -8.09
CA PHE A 171 -6.74 -0.04 -9.05
C PHE A 171 -5.61 0.04 -10.08
N SER A 172 -5.27 1.24 -10.58
CA SER A 172 -4.14 1.42 -11.49
C SER A 172 -2.82 0.96 -10.85
N PHE A 173 -2.60 1.24 -9.57
CA PHE A 173 -1.41 0.78 -8.85
C PHE A 173 -1.42 -0.72 -8.55
N VAL A 174 -2.59 -1.38 -8.46
CA VAL A 174 -2.67 -2.85 -8.45
C VAL A 174 -2.21 -3.44 -9.78
N LEU A 175 -2.64 -2.87 -10.91
CA LEU A 175 -2.18 -3.27 -12.23
C LEU A 175 -0.67 -3.01 -12.40
N TYR A 176 -0.19 -1.89 -11.85
CA TYR A 176 1.23 -1.56 -11.86
C TYR A 176 2.05 -2.51 -10.99
N SER A 177 1.55 -2.89 -9.81
CA SER A 177 2.15 -3.92 -8.96
C SER A 177 2.24 -5.26 -9.70
N THR A 178 1.20 -5.64 -10.43
CA THR A 178 1.21 -6.85 -11.28
C THR A 178 2.26 -6.74 -12.38
N PHE A 179 2.40 -5.58 -13.02
CA PHE A 179 3.45 -5.31 -14.00
C PHE A 179 4.85 -5.46 -13.39
N LEU A 180 5.11 -4.85 -12.23
CA LEU A 180 6.40 -4.92 -11.56
C LEU A 180 6.79 -6.35 -11.17
N THR A 181 5.83 -7.12 -10.66
CA THR A 181 6.09 -8.44 -10.07
C THR A 181 6.11 -9.57 -11.10
N ARG A 182 5.46 -9.43 -12.26
CA ARG A 182 5.28 -10.53 -13.23
C ARG A 182 6.05 -10.41 -14.54
N THR A 183 6.61 -9.24 -14.83
CA THR A 183 7.31 -9.00 -16.12
C THR A 183 8.82 -9.22 -16.04
N GLY A 184 9.34 -9.70 -14.91
CA GLY A 184 10.78 -9.84 -14.68
C GLY A 184 11.53 -8.50 -14.55
N ILE A 185 10.82 -7.37 -14.42
CA ILE A 185 11.46 -6.05 -14.28
C ILE A 185 12.18 -5.86 -12.96
N LEU A 186 11.72 -6.56 -11.91
CA LEU A 186 12.32 -6.58 -10.58
C LEU A 186 13.27 -7.77 -10.35
N GLY A 187 13.60 -8.56 -11.38
CA GLY A 187 14.34 -9.82 -11.24
C GLY A 187 15.65 -9.71 -10.46
N ASP A 188 16.43 -8.65 -10.69
CA ASP A 188 17.72 -8.43 -10.00
C ASP A 188 17.59 -7.55 -8.75
N ALA A 189 16.40 -6.99 -8.49
CA ALA A 189 16.17 -5.99 -7.45
C ALA A 189 15.36 -6.51 -6.26
N SER A 190 14.69 -7.66 -6.40
CA SER A 190 13.82 -8.22 -5.35
C SER A 190 14.05 -9.71 -5.17
N VAL A 191 14.11 -10.13 -3.91
CA VAL A 191 14.20 -11.54 -3.51
C VAL A 191 12.87 -12.29 -3.69
N HIS A 192 11.77 -11.55 -3.82
CA HIS A 192 10.43 -12.07 -4.06
C HIS A 192 10.02 -12.00 -5.54
N ALA A 193 10.92 -11.61 -6.43
CA ALA A 193 10.60 -11.50 -7.85
C ALA A 193 10.15 -12.86 -8.41
N PHE A 194 9.01 -12.88 -9.10
CA PHE A 194 8.57 -14.06 -9.82
C PHE A 194 9.37 -14.24 -11.10
N THR A 195 9.46 -15.48 -11.58
CA THR A 195 9.93 -15.78 -12.93
C THR A 195 9.10 -15.02 -13.97
N GLU A 196 9.76 -14.49 -14.99
CA GLU A 196 9.09 -13.77 -16.08
C GLU A 196 7.97 -14.61 -16.70
N ALA A 197 6.77 -14.03 -16.80
CA ALA A 197 5.58 -14.75 -17.25
C ALA A 197 5.54 -15.03 -18.78
N GLY A 198 6.53 -14.54 -19.54
CA GLY A 198 6.62 -14.67 -20.99
C GLY A 198 6.06 -13.46 -21.76
N SER A 199 6.51 -13.31 -23.01
CA SER A 199 6.26 -12.12 -23.84
C SER A 199 4.76 -11.79 -24.02
N ALA A 200 3.92 -12.80 -24.30
CA ALA A 200 2.49 -12.58 -24.51
C ALA A 200 1.77 -12.08 -23.24
N ILE A 201 2.08 -12.67 -22.08
CA ILE A 201 1.51 -12.23 -20.80
C ILE A 201 2.01 -10.82 -20.46
N ASN A 202 3.27 -10.51 -20.74
CA ASN A 202 3.83 -9.17 -20.52
C ASN A 202 3.14 -8.10 -21.37
N ILE A 203 2.87 -8.38 -22.66
CA ILE A 203 2.11 -7.48 -23.54
C ILE A 203 0.70 -7.29 -22.99
N MET A 204 0.05 -8.38 -22.58
CA MET A 204 -1.30 -8.35 -22.05
C MET A 204 -1.41 -7.52 -20.76
N ILE A 205 -0.46 -7.69 -19.81
CA ILE A 205 -0.40 -6.87 -18.59
C ILE A 205 -0.21 -5.39 -18.92
N LYS A 206 0.67 -5.04 -19.86
CA LYS A 206 0.88 -3.65 -20.30
C LYS A 206 -0.40 -3.06 -20.90
N ILE A 207 -1.09 -3.79 -21.78
CA ILE A 207 -2.37 -3.34 -22.37
C ILE A 207 -3.39 -3.07 -21.26
N PHE A 208 -3.51 -3.95 -20.27
CA PHE A 208 -4.43 -3.75 -19.15
C PHE A 208 -4.07 -2.52 -18.33
N LEU A 209 -2.80 -2.40 -17.93
CA LEU A 209 -2.30 -1.26 -17.19
C LEU A 209 -2.61 0.05 -17.90
N PHE A 210 -2.22 0.19 -19.17
CA PHE A 210 -2.40 1.43 -19.92
C PHE A 210 -3.85 1.70 -20.29
N SER A 211 -4.64 0.69 -20.63
CA SER A 211 -6.06 0.87 -20.98
C SER A 211 -6.89 1.31 -19.78
N PHE A 212 -6.81 0.62 -18.63
CA PHE A 212 -7.60 0.99 -17.45
C PHE A 212 -7.12 2.29 -16.81
N THR A 213 -5.80 2.47 -16.68
CA THR A 213 -5.22 3.72 -16.13
C THR A 213 -5.53 4.89 -17.05
N GLY A 214 -5.28 4.75 -18.35
CA GLY A 214 -5.53 5.78 -19.35
C GLY A 214 -7.01 6.15 -19.41
N LEU A 215 -7.91 5.17 -19.47
CA LEU A 215 -9.36 5.39 -19.51
C LEU A 215 -9.87 6.08 -18.23
N GLY A 216 -9.46 5.61 -17.05
CA GLY A 216 -9.86 6.19 -15.77
C GLY A 216 -9.42 7.64 -15.63
N LEU A 217 -8.13 7.93 -15.90
CA LEU A 217 -7.58 9.28 -15.84
C LEU A 217 -8.16 10.19 -16.92
N PHE A 218 -8.30 9.70 -18.16
CA PHE A 218 -8.93 10.45 -19.25
C PHE A 218 -10.34 10.88 -18.85
N LEU A 219 -11.16 9.95 -18.33
CA LEU A 219 -12.53 10.28 -17.91
C LEU A 219 -12.55 11.28 -16.76
N PHE A 220 -11.66 11.11 -15.78
CA PHE A 220 -11.51 12.04 -14.66
C PHE A 220 -11.20 13.46 -15.15
N PHE A 221 -10.15 13.63 -15.97
CA PHE A 221 -9.75 14.95 -16.46
C PHE A 221 -10.78 15.55 -17.41
N ARG A 222 -11.41 14.75 -18.27
CA ARG A 222 -12.44 15.19 -19.21
C ARG A 222 -13.68 15.76 -18.51
N HIS A 223 -14.03 15.22 -17.34
CA HIS A 223 -15.20 15.63 -16.55
C HIS A 223 -14.83 16.44 -15.31
N TYR A 224 -13.55 16.78 -15.12
CA TYR A 224 -13.05 17.43 -13.90
C TYR A 224 -13.84 18.69 -13.52
N LYS A 225 -14.17 19.52 -14.53
CA LYS A 225 -14.97 20.75 -14.35
C LYS A 225 -16.44 20.46 -14.02
N ASN A 226 -16.97 19.32 -14.43
CA ASN A 226 -18.37 18.92 -14.19
C ASN A 226 -18.57 18.24 -12.83
N ILE A 227 -17.50 17.68 -12.23
CA ILE A 227 -17.56 17.10 -10.88
C ILE A 227 -17.81 18.23 -9.87
N PRO A 228 -18.90 18.18 -9.09
CA PRO A 228 -19.22 19.19 -8.09
C PRO A 228 -18.06 19.42 -7.12
N ALA A 229 -17.74 20.68 -6.88
CA ALA A 229 -16.74 21.08 -5.91
C ALA A 229 -17.23 22.31 -5.14
N ILE A 230 -16.96 22.33 -3.84
CA ILE A 230 -17.20 23.48 -2.98
C ILE A 230 -15.93 24.34 -3.05
N HIS A 231 -16.08 25.58 -3.51
CA HIS A 231 -14.96 26.49 -3.76
C HIS A 231 -14.62 27.41 -2.58
N THR A 232 -15.24 27.20 -1.42
CA THR A 232 -14.90 27.94 -0.20
C THR A 232 -13.77 27.26 0.55
N GLU A 233 -12.89 28.05 1.16
CA GLU A 233 -11.80 27.55 1.99
C GLU A 233 -12.31 26.67 3.12
N GLU A 234 -11.58 25.61 3.42
CA GLU A 234 -11.84 24.73 4.55
C GLU A 234 -11.33 25.38 5.83
N ALA A 235 -12.15 25.39 6.88
CA ALA A 235 -11.70 25.93 8.15
C ALA A 235 -10.63 24.98 8.74
N THR A 236 -9.48 25.53 9.14
CA THR A 236 -8.37 24.74 9.72
C THR A 236 -8.73 24.08 11.06
N ASN A 237 -9.80 24.55 11.71
CA ASN A 237 -10.40 23.95 12.91
C ASN A 237 -11.53 22.95 12.60
N SER A 238 -11.57 22.39 11.38
CA SER A 238 -12.53 21.38 10.97
C SER A 238 -11.88 19.99 10.88
N ARG A 239 -12.68 18.95 11.08
CA ARG A 239 -12.23 17.56 10.95
C ARG A 239 -11.85 17.23 9.51
N GLU A 240 -12.64 17.69 8.54
CA GLU A 240 -12.42 17.39 7.13
C GLU A 240 -11.09 17.91 6.61
N PHE A 241 -10.65 19.09 7.07
CA PHE A 241 -9.36 19.66 6.70
C PHE A 241 -8.22 18.71 7.06
N TRP A 242 -8.15 18.27 8.33
CA TRP A 242 -7.09 17.37 8.79
C TRP A 242 -7.21 15.96 8.23
N MET A 243 -8.43 15.46 7.98
CA MET A 243 -8.63 14.21 7.24
C MET A 243 -8.11 14.30 5.80
N PHE A 244 -8.29 15.45 5.13
CA PHE A 244 -7.79 15.68 3.79
C PHE A 244 -6.26 15.77 3.78
N ILE A 245 -5.65 16.50 4.71
CA ILE A 245 -4.18 16.54 4.90
C ILE A 245 -3.63 15.12 5.10
N GLY A 246 -4.24 14.32 5.98
CA GLY A 246 -3.83 12.92 6.17
C GLY A 246 -3.93 12.10 4.88
N SER A 247 -4.99 12.30 4.08
CA SER A 247 -5.16 11.65 2.78
C SER A 247 -4.05 12.04 1.79
N ILE A 248 -3.63 13.31 1.79
CA ILE A 248 -2.50 13.78 0.97
C ILE A 248 -1.18 13.18 1.46
N VAL A 249 -0.96 13.07 2.76
CA VAL A 249 0.24 12.43 3.31
C VAL A 249 0.31 10.96 2.90
N PHE A 250 -0.79 10.21 2.97
CA PHE A 250 -0.86 8.84 2.46
C PHE A 250 -0.55 8.76 0.95
N PHE A 251 -1.14 9.65 0.16
CA PHE A 251 -0.89 9.74 -1.28
C PHE A 251 0.58 10.01 -1.59
N LEU A 252 1.18 11.03 -0.98
CA LEU A 252 2.59 11.39 -1.19
C LEU A 252 3.53 10.27 -0.73
N SER A 253 3.18 9.57 0.35
CA SER A 253 3.94 8.39 0.81
C SER A 253 3.91 7.28 -0.24
N ALA A 254 2.74 6.99 -0.82
CA ALA A 254 2.62 6.05 -1.92
C ALA A 254 3.46 6.47 -3.15
N ILE A 255 3.44 7.76 -3.52
CA ILE A 255 4.24 8.27 -4.64
C ILE A 255 5.74 8.16 -4.35
N PHE A 256 6.18 8.52 -3.15
CA PHE A 256 7.58 8.36 -2.74
C PHE A 256 8.03 6.90 -2.81
N ILE A 257 7.25 5.98 -2.23
CA ILE A 257 7.57 4.54 -2.22
C ILE A 257 7.70 4.03 -3.65
N ILE A 258 6.66 4.24 -4.46
CA ILE A 258 6.62 3.68 -5.80
C ILE A 258 7.69 4.27 -6.72
N THR A 259 8.07 5.54 -6.52
CA THR A 259 9.10 6.19 -7.34
C THR A 259 10.44 5.49 -7.18
N ILE A 260 10.85 5.22 -5.94
CA ILE A 260 12.11 4.51 -5.67
C ILE A 260 11.99 3.04 -6.09
N THR A 261 10.85 2.39 -5.83
CA THR A 261 10.60 1.00 -6.26
C THR A 261 10.65 0.84 -7.80
N SER A 262 10.42 1.92 -8.54
CA SER A 262 10.38 1.93 -10.01
C SER A 262 11.72 2.26 -10.67
N ILE A 263 12.82 2.41 -9.91
CA ILE A 263 14.16 2.64 -10.49
C ILE A 263 14.50 1.64 -11.61
N PRO A 264 14.28 0.31 -11.46
CA PRO A 264 14.51 -0.64 -12.55
C PRO A 264 13.67 -0.36 -13.79
N VAL A 265 12.47 0.18 -13.63
CA VAL A 265 11.57 0.53 -14.74
C VAL A 265 12.14 1.68 -15.56
N TYR A 266 12.65 2.72 -14.90
CA TYR A 266 13.23 3.88 -15.58
C TYR A 266 14.42 3.49 -16.45
N ASN A 267 15.24 2.56 -15.96
CA ASN A 267 16.40 2.03 -16.70
C ASN A 267 16.02 1.14 -17.89
N LYS A 268 14.84 0.51 -17.89
CA LYS A 268 14.35 -0.31 -19.01
C LYS A 268 13.62 0.50 -20.09
N ILE A 269 13.27 1.77 -19.84
CA ILE A 269 12.63 2.65 -20.84
C ILE A 269 13.74 3.45 -21.55
N PRO A 270 14.00 3.22 -22.86
CA PRO A 270 15.15 3.82 -23.56
C PRO A 270 15.21 5.34 -23.44
N VAL A 271 14.08 6.02 -23.69
CA VAL A 271 14.00 7.49 -23.62
C VAL A 271 14.33 8.03 -22.22
N LEU A 272 13.86 7.37 -21.16
CA LEU A 272 14.17 7.77 -19.78
C LEU A 272 15.62 7.46 -19.43
N LYS A 273 16.11 6.27 -19.81
CA LYS A 273 17.51 5.86 -19.60
C LYS A 273 18.47 6.86 -20.24
N ASP A 274 18.25 7.24 -21.49
CA ASP A 274 19.11 8.18 -22.21
C ASP A 274 19.12 9.56 -21.55
N MET A 275 17.96 10.04 -21.08
CA MET A 275 17.88 11.26 -20.28
C MET A 275 18.66 11.13 -18.97
N ILE A 276 18.47 10.04 -18.21
CA ILE A 276 19.16 9.80 -16.94
C ILE A 276 20.68 9.76 -17.16
N VAL A 277 21.15 8.99 -18.14
CA VAL A 277 22.58 8.89 -18.48
C VAL A 277 23.17 10.25 -18.83
N LYS A 278 22.43 11.07 -19.60
CA LYS A 278 22.87 12.42 -19.97
C LYS A 278 23.03 13.36 -18.76
N PHE A 279 22.16 13.25 -17.75
CA PHE A 279 22.19 14.13 -16.57
C PHE A 279 23.05 13.60 -15.41
N TYR A 280 23.15 12.27 -15.25
CA TYR A 280 23.77 11.62 -14.09
C TYR A 280 25.03 10.80 -14.44
N GLY A 281 25.42 10.70 -15.71
CA GLY A 281 26.64 10.00 -16.14
C GLY A 281 26.55 8.47 -16.12
N GLY A 282 25.36 7.90 -15.87
CA GLY A 282 25.13 6.46 -15.85
C GLY A 282 23.66 6.10 -15.62
N PRO A 283 23.27 4.81 -15.71
CA PRO A 283 21.94 4.36 -15.32
C PRO A 283 21.73 4.57 -13.81
N MET A 284 20.48 4.77 -13.40
CA MET A 284 20.17 5.00 -11.99
C MET A 284 20.37 3.70 -11.20
N ALA A 285 21.35 3.67 -10.31
CA ALA A 285 21.56 2.53 -9.43
C ALA A 285 20.50 2.48 -8.32
N MET A 286 20.23 1.29 -7.80
CA MET A 286 19.52 1.17 -6.53
C MET A 286 20.34 1.83 -5.42
N PRO A 287 19.72 2.43 -4.40
CA PRO A 287 20.42 3.03 -3.28
C PRO A 287 21.32 2.01 -2.56
N GLU A 288 22.47 2.45 -2.05
CA GLU A 288 23.37 1.60 -1.26
C GLU A 288 22.72 1.11 0.04
N ASP A 289 21.93 1.97 0.69
CA ASP A 289 21.11 1.64 1.86
C ASP A 289 19.64 1.97 1.56
N PRO A 290 18.92 1.08 0.86
CA PRO A 290 17.50 1.28 0.55
C PRO A 290 16.68 1.42 1.82
N GLU A 291 16.97 0.63 2.85
CA GLU A 291 16.24 0.63 4.11
C GLU A 291 16.26 2.02 4.76
N PHE A 292 17.45 2.61 4.92
CA PHE A 292 17.56 3.94 5.52
C PHE A 292 16.93 5.04 4.64
N LEU A 293 17.05 4.95 3.31
CA LEU A 293 16.42 5.88 2.38
C LEU A 293 14.90 5.95 2.60
N TYR A 294 14.24 4.81 2.76
CA TYR A 294 12.82 4.77 3.05
C TYR A 294 12.52 5.19 4.49
N ASN A 295 13.24 4.63 5.47
CA ASN A 295 12.99 4.87 6.89
C ASN A 295 13.14 6.34 7.29
N LYS A 296 14.14 7.07 6.76
CA LYS A 296 14.33 8.50 7.08
C LYS A 296 13.11 9.36 6.72
N VAL A 297 12.36 8.97 5.70
CA VAL A 297 11.12 9.65 5.28
C VAL A 297 9.92 9.06 6.02
N MET A 298 9.83 7.73 6.09
CA MET A 298 8.64 7.04 6.58
C MET A 298 8.46 7.13 8.09
N VAL A 299 9.55 7.29 8.85
CA VAL A 299 9.46 7.60 10.29
C VAL A 299 8.82 8.98 10.51
N LEU A 300 9.20 9.98 9.70
CA LEU A 300 8.59 11.32 9.77
C LEU A 300 7.13 11.31 9.32
N VAL A 301 6.81 10.55 8.28
CA VAL A 301 5.43 10.29 7.87
C VAL A 301 4.65 9.60 9.00
N GLY A 302 5.24 8.62 9.67
CA GLY A 302 4.67 7.92 10.82
C GLY A 302 4.36 8.88 11.97
N PHE A 303 5.27 9.81 12.27
CA PHE A 303 5.02 10.91 13.22
C PHE A 303 3.81 11.76 12.80
N ILE A 304 3.78 12.26 11.57
CA ILE A 304 2.70 13.12 11.07
C ILE A 304 1.35 12.37 11.12
N LEU A 305 1.30 11.16 10.57
CA LEU A 305 0.09 10.34 10.56
C LEU A 305 -0.36 9.96 11.97
N GLY A 306 0.56 9.64 12.88
CA GLY A 306 0.24 9.37 14.29
C GLY A 306 -0.40 10.58 14.96
N MET A 307 0.18 11.77 14.79
CA MET A 307 -0.39 13.02 15.33
C MET A 307 -1.77 13.32 14.75
N LEU A 308 -1.94 13.21 13.42
CA LEU A 308 -3.24 13.42 12.78
C LEU A 308 -4.27 12.39 13.26
N THR A 309 -3.86 11.13 13.43
CA THR A 309 -4.73 10.05 13.92
C THR A 309 -5.17 10.26 15.36
N ALA A 310 -4.30 10.82 16.21
CA ALA A 310 -4.62 11.17 17.58
C ALA A 310 -5.59 12.36 17.67
N ILE A 311 -5.37 13.39 16.85
CA ILE A 311 -6.02 14.70 17.01
C ILE A 311 -7.30 14.83 16.18
N ALA A 312 -7.34 14.34 14.94
CA ALA A 312 -8.39 14.69 13.97
C ALA A 312 -9.81 14.33 14.45
N GLN A 313 -9.99 13.23 15.19
CA GLN A 313 -11.31 12.83 15.70
C GLN A 313 -11.89 13.81 16.73
N TYR A 314 -11.05 14.58 17.43
CA TYR A 314 -11.50 15.57 18.42
C TYR A 314 -12.09 16.83 17.78
N PHE A 315 -11.78 17.10 16.51
CA PHE A 315 -12.47 18.12 15.73
C PHE A 315 -13.87 17.63 15.32
N LYS A 316 -14.82 18.56 15.19
CA LYS A 316 -16.11 18.37 14.54
C LYS A 316 -16.00 18.71 13.04
N TYR A 317 -16.90 18.16 12.24
CA TYR A 317 -17.03 18.57 10.85
C TYR A 317 -17.46 20.04 10.75
N LYS A 318 -17.05 20.73 9.68
CA LYS A 318 -17.30 22.15 9.38
C LYS A 318 -16.58 23.13 10.29
N LYS A 319 -16.82 23.08 11.61
CA LYS A 319 -16.22 24.00 12.57
C LYS A 319 -16.18 23.41 13.98
N SER A 320 -15.06 23.63 14.66
CA SER A 320 -14.88 23.28 16.06
C SER A 320 -14.52 24.51 16.90
N ASP A 321 -14.95 24.52 18.16
CA ASP A 321 -14.45 25.48 19.14
C ASP A 321 -13.06 25.02 19.63
N GLY A 322 -12.04 25.85 19.41
CA GLY A 322 -10.66 25.51 19.73
C GLY A 322 -10.43 25.27 21.22
N LYS A 323 -11.12 26.01 22.10
CA LYS A 323 -11.02 25.83 23.56
C LYS A 323 -11.57 24.46 23.97
N THR A 324 -12.71 24.06 23.43
CA THR A 324 -13.30 22.74 23.67
C THR A 324 -12.42 21.61 23.15
N VAL A 325 -11.85 21.76 21.94
CA VAL A 325 -10.92 20.76 21.37
C VAL A 325 -9.69 20.60 22.28
N LEU A 326 -9.06 21.72 22.68
CA LEU A 326 -7.89 21.70 23.55
C LEU A 326 -8.19 21.05 24.91
N LYS A 327 -9.33 21.40 25.53
CA LYS A 327 -9.76 20.81 26.80
C LYS A 327 -9.94 19.30 26.71
N ASN A 328 -10.52 18.81 25.61
CA ASN A 328 -10.80 17.38 25.44
C ASN A 328 -9.55 16.57 25.08
N ILE A 329 -8.58 17.20 24.42
CA ILE A 329 -7.36 16.52 23.96
C ILE A 329 -6.19 16.63 24.95
N ALA A 330 -6.24 17.56 25.91
CA ALA A 330 -5.22 17.69 26.93
C ALA A 330 -5.03 16.41 27.77
N PRO A 331 -6.09 15.73 28.27
CA PRO A 331 -5.93 14.48 29.01
C PRO A 331 -5.19 13.36 28.24
N PRO A 332 -5.59 12.98 27.00
CA PRO A 332 -4.85 11.96 26.26
C PRO A 332 -3.42 12.39 25.91
N THR A 333 -3.17 13.70 25.71
CA THR A 333 -1.81 14.21 25.48
C THR A 333 -0.91 13.96 26.69
N LEU A 334 -1.38 14.31 27.89
CA LEU A 334 -0.62 14.13 29.12
C LEU A 334 -0.36 12.66 29.42
N ILE A 335 -1.39 11.81 29.28
CA ILE A 335 -1.26 10.36 29.48
C ILE A 335 -0.27 9.76 28.48
N ALA A 336 -0.36 10.14 27.20
CA ALA A 336 0.56 9.66 26.18
C ALA A 336 2.00 10.10 26.43
N ALA A 337 2.22 11.34 26.87
CA ALA A 337 3.54 11.84 27.24
C ALA A 337 4.13 11.02 28.40
N LEU A 338 3.35 10.82 29.47
CA LEU A 338 3.77 10.02 30.63
C LEU A 338 4.09 8.57 30.23
N LEU A 339 3.22 7.91 29.46
CA LEU A 339 3.44 6.54 29.01
C LEU A 339 4.66 6.43 28.08
N THR A 340 4.82 7.38 27.16
CA THR A 340 5.98 7.38 26.24
C THR A 340 7.27 7.57 27.03
N THR A 341 7.32 8.50 27.98
CA THR A 341 8.48 8.71 28.84
C THR A 341 8.78 7.48 29.70
N LEU A 342 7.76 6.86 30.30
CA LEU A 342 7.94 5.64 31.10
C LEU A 342 8.51 4.50 30.25
N ILE A 343 7.95 4.27 29.05
CA ILE A 343 8.44 3.22 28.15
C ILE A 343 9.86 3.54 27.68
N ALA A 344 10.17 4.80 27.36
CA ALA A 344 11.52 5.21 26.95
C ALA A 344 12.57 5.03 28.06
N ILE A 345 12.18 5.15 29.34
CA ILE A 345 13.06 4.89 30.49
C ILE A 345 13.28 3.39 30.67
N VAL A 346 12.21 2.59 30.60
CA VAL A 346 12.27 1.13 30.82
C VAL A 346 12.93 0.40 29.65
N TYR A 347 12.68 0.86 28.43
CA TYR A 347 13.15 0.26 27.19
C TYR A 347 13.71 1.35 26.27
N PRO A 348 14.91 1.87 26.57
CA PRO A 348 15.52 2.93 25.77
C PRO A 348 15.83 2.41 24.36
N PHE A 349 15.55 3.25 23.38
CA PHE A 349 15.91 2.99 21.99
C PHE A 349 17.39 3.30 21.78
N THR A 350 18.15 2.31 21.32
CA THR A 350 19.61 2.39 21.14
C THR A 350 20.03 2.43 19.67
N PHE A 351 19.17 2.91 18.78
CA PHE A 351 19.46 3.00 17.36
C PHE A 351 20.34 4.21 17.01
N TYR A 352 21.66 4.06 17.13
CA TYR A 352 22.63 5.13 16.89
C TYR A 352 23.23 5.16 15.47
N LYS A 353 22.95 4.15 14.63
CA LYS A 353 23.58 3.93 13.31
C LYS A 353 23.52 5.15 12.36
N HIS A 354 22.49 5.98 12.46
CA HIS A 354 22.28 7.14 11.58
C HIS A 354 22.24 8.48 12.33
N GLY A 355 22.84 8.53 13.53
CA GLY A 355 23.03 9.75 14.32
C GLY A 355 21.82 10.15 15.18
N ALA A 356 22.06 11.12 16.07
CA ALA A 356 21.09 11.55 17.08
C ALA A 356 19.78 12.12 16.48
N GLY A 357 19.86 12.80 15.33
CA GLY A 357 18.67 13.35 14.67
C GLY A 357 17.66 12.28 14.25
N PHE A 358 18.15 11.14 13.74
CA PHE A 358 17.26 10.03 13.36
C PHE A 358 16.69 9.33 14.59
N LEU A 359 17.48 9.18 15.66
CA LEU A 359 16.98 8.66 16.93
C LEU A 359 15.87 9.55 17.52
N ILE A 360 16.01 10.88 17.45
CA ILE A 360 14.93 11.82 17.85
C ILE A 360 13.69 11.60 16.99
N ALA A 361 13.84 11.39 15.68
CA ALA A 361 12.71 11.10 14.80
C ALA A 361 11.96 9.81 15.19
N ILE A 362 12.69 8.76 15.59
CA ILE A 362 12.11 7.52 16.11
C ILE A 362 11.31 7.79 17.39
N TYR A 363 11.87 8.53 18.36
CA TYR A 363 11.15 8.88 19.58
C TYR A 363 9.91 9.73 19.33
N MET A 364 9.98 10.69 18.39
CA MET A 364 8.81 11.50 17.99
C MET A 364 7.72 10.61 17.38
N ALA A 365 8.08 9.73 16.44
CA ALA A 365 7.14 8.80 15.83
C ALA A 365 6.53 7.85 16.87
N PHE A 366 7.34 7.41 17.84
CA PHE A 366 6.89 6.55 18.93
C PHE A 366 5.89 7.27 19.85
N PHE A 367 6.18 8.51 20.25
CA PHE A 367 5.23 9.36 20.96
C PHE A 367 3.92 9.50 20.20
N ALA A 368 3.97 9.81 18.90
CA ALA A 368 2.79 9.98 18.08
C ALA A 368 1.97 8.69 17.96
N ALA A 369 2.61 7.52 17.91
CA ALA A 369 1.95 6.23 17.92
C ALA A 369 1.26 5.96 19.26
N VAL A 370 1.96 6.10 20.39
CA VAL A 370 1.37 5.96 21.74
C VAL A 370 0.22 6.94 21.93
N TYR A 371 0.40 8.19 21.50
CA TYR A 371 -0.63 9.21 21.57
C TYR A 371 -1.86 8.87 20.75
N ALA A 372 -1.69 8.35 19.53
CA ALA A 372 -2.82 7.88 18.72
C ALA A 372 -3.58 6.73 19.38
N VAL A 373 -2.89 5.78 20.03
CA VAL A 373 -3.55 4.70 20.79
C VAL A 373 -4.37 5.28 21.95
N VAL A 374 -3.75 6.09 22.81
CA VAL A 374 -4.39 6.68 23.99
C VAL A 374 -5.56 7.57 23.59
N ALA A 375 -5.35 8.46 22.63
CA ALA A 375 -6.36 9.41 22.18
C ALA A 375 -7.58 8.71 21.57
N ASN A 376 -7.39 7.68 20.75
CA ASN A 376 -8.51 6.94 20.16
C ASN A 376 -9.22 6.06 21.20
N ALA A 377 -8.49 5.43 22.12
CA ALA A 377 -9.11 4.67 23.22
C ALA A 377 -9.96 5.59 24.11
N MET A 378 -9.43 6.75 24.52
CA MET A 378 -10.18 7.73 25.31
C MET A 378 -11.37 8.33 24.55
N TYR A 379 -11.25 8.54 23.24
CA TYR A 379 -12.34 9.07 22.43
C TYR A 379 -13.59 8.17 22.47
N ILE A 380 -13.40 6.85 22.50
CA ILE A 380 -14.49 5.87 22.62
C ILE A 380 -15.29 6.10 23.91
N PHE A 381 -14.61 6.31 25.04
CA PHE A 381 -15.27 6.48 26.33
C PHE A 381 -15.79 7.90 26.56
N THR A 382 -15.07 8.93 26.12
CA THR A 382 -15.39 10.33 26.39
C THR A 382 -16.40 10.89 25.39
N ALA A 383 -16.08 10.86 24.09
CA ALA A 383 -16.90 11.46 23.03
C ALA A 383 -18.03 10.54 22.57
N GLN A 384 -17.75 9.23 22.46
CA GLN A 384 -18.72 8.24 22.00
C GLN A 384 -19.49 7.56 23.14
N LYS A 385 -19.17 7.88 24.41
CA LYS A 385 -19.83 7.35 25.62
C LYS A 385 -19.91 5.83 25.64
N GLY A 386 -18.86 5.15 25.18
CA GLY A 386 -18.77 3.68 25.15
C GLY A 386 -19.61 3.00 24.07
N ARG A 387 -20.19 3.74 23.11
CA ARG A 387 -21.02 3.17 22.05
C ARG A 387 -20.16 2.50 20.98
N ILE A 388 -19.84 1.22 21.19
CA ILE A 388 -18.95 0.42 20.30
C ILE A 388 -19.41 0.41 18.84
N LYS A 389 -20.72 0.47 18.55
CA LYS A 389 -21.23 0.54 17.18
C LYS A 389 -20.75 1.78 16.39
N LEU A 390 -20.34 2.85 17.09
CA LEU A 390 -19.79 4.08 16.50
C LEU A 390 -18.26 4.10 16.54
N ALA A 391 -17.63 3.15 17.25
CA ALA A 391 -16.21 3.14 17.56
C ALA A 391 -15.32 2.56 16.45
N GLY A 392 -15.89 2.09 15.33
CA GLY A 392 -15.12 1.40 14.28
C GLY A 392 -13.90 2.19 13.78
N GLY A 393 -14.04 3.51 13.57
CA GLY A 393 -12.91 4.36 13.19
C GLY A 393 -11.85 4.48 14.28
N SER A 394 -12.25 4.68 15.53
CA SER A 394 -11.33 4.76 16.68
C SER A 394 -10.61 3.44 16.94
N ILE A 395 -11.29 2.30 16.79
CA ILE A 395 -10.70 0.97 16.92
C ILE A 395 -9.66 0.73 15.82
N ALA A 396 -10.01 1.02 14.55
CA ALA A 396 -9.09 0.86 13.43
C ALA A 396 -7.83 1.72 13.59
N HIS A 397 -8.00 2.98 14.00
CA HIS A 397 -6.90 3.91 14.25
C HIS A 397 -6.02 3.52 15.45
N ALA A 398 -6.63 3.04 16.54
CA ALA A 398 -5.88 2.51 17.67
C ALA A 398 -5.06 1.27 17.27
N GLY A 399 -5.63 0.35 16.48
CA GLY A 399 -4.93 -0.81 15.94
C GLY A 399 -3.76 -0.43 15.03
N PHE A 400 -3.96 0.53 14.12
CA PHE A 400 -2.90 1.05 13.25
C PHE A 400 -1.77 1.70 14.06
N ALA A 401 -2.12 2.48 15.10
CA ALA A 401 -1.13 3.10 15.97
C ALA A 401 -0.36 2.09 16.82
N LEU A 402 -1.02 1.04 17.33
CA LEU A 402 -0.36 -0.08 18.02
C LEU A 402 0.62 -0.82 17.10
N MET A 403 0.24 -1.03 15.84
CA MET A 403 1.13 -1.62 14.84
C MET A 403 2.39 -0.77 14.65
N ILE A 404 2.26 0.56 14.49
CA ILE A 404 3.42 1.47 14.36
C ILE A 404 4.29 1.43 15.62
N ALA A 405 3.68 1.48 16.82
CA ALA A 405 4.42 1.38 18.08
C ALA A 405 5.23 0.08 18.17
N GLY A 406 4.62 -1.05 17.80
CA GLY A 406 5.30 -2.35 17.76
C GLY A 406 6.43 -2.41 16.72
N MET A 407 6.24 -1.83 15.53
CA MET A 407 7.29 -1.69 14.51
C MET A 407 8.49 -0.91 15.03
N LEU A 408 8.25 0.22 15.70
CA LEU A 408 9.31 1.08 16.24
C LEU A 408 10.07 0.38 17.37
N ILE A 409 9.37 -0.22 18.35
CA ILE A 409 9.99 -0.96 19.46
C ILE A 409 10.84 -2.14 18.95
N SER A 410 10.31 -2.91 18.00
CA SER A 410 10.99 -4.09 17.47
C SER A 410 12.18 -3.75 16.57
N SER A 411 12.23 -2.52 16.03
CA SER A 411 13.28 -2.11 15.08
C SER A 411 14.32 -1.19 15.66
N SER A 412 14.06 -0.57 16.82
CA SER A 412 14.94 0.43 17.43
C SER A 412 16.09 -0.11 18.27
N ASN A 413 16.11 -1.41 18.58
CA ASN A 413 17.13 -2.05 19.42
C ASN A 413 17.90 -3.15 18.68
N LYS A 414 18.24 -2.87 17.42
CA LYS A 414 18.98 -3.77 16.53
C LYS A 414 20.39 -3.29 16.31
#